data_AF-A0A8J4V1B6-F1
#
_entry.id   AF-A0A8J4V1B6-F1
#
_cell.length_a   1.000
_cell.length_b   1.000
_cell.length_c   1.000
_cell.angle_alpha   90.00
_cell.angle_beta   90.00
_cell.angle_gamma   90.00
#
_symmetry.space_group_name_H-M   'P 1'
#
loop_
_entity.id
_entity.type
_entity.pdbx_description
1 polymer ?
#
loop_
_entity_poly.entity_id
_entity_poly.type
_entity_poly.pdbx_seq_one_letter_code
_entity_poly.pdbx_strand_id
1 'polypeptide(L)'
;MVHLSDHEVQILHAVWSKISGDDIGHALARLLIVFPWTQRYFAAFGNLANAAAIEGNPKVHAHGKVVKGGLDNAVKHLDNIKGAFAQLSKLHSEKLHVDTSNFW
;
A
#
# COMPACT_ATOMS: atom_id res chain seq x y z
N MET A 1 -2.51 -20.14 -9.81
CA MET A 1 -1.50 -19.11 -9.50
C MET A 1 -1.31 -18.32 -10.78
N VAL A 2 -1.26 -17.00 -10.74
CA VAL A 2 -1.07 -16.21 -11.97
C VAL A 2 0.36 -16.46 -12.46
N HIS A 3 0.52 -16.69 -13.75
CA HIS A 3 1.82 -16.87 -14.38
C HIS A 3 2.13 -15.59 -15.17
N LEU A 4 3.20 -14.90 -14.81
CA LEU A 4 3.72 -13.76 -15.56
C LEU A 4 4.75 -14.27 -16.57
N SER A 5 4.66 -13.81 -17.81
CA SER A 5 5.73 -13.99 -18.80
C SER A 5 6.98 -13.21 -18.41
N ASP A 6 8.14 -13.62 -18.95
CA ASP A 6 9.40 -12.91 -18.73
C ASP A 6 9.32 -11.43 -19.12
N HIS A 7 8.57 -11.12 -20.18
CA HIS A 7 8.34 -9.75 -20.64
C HIS A 7 7.52 -8.94 -19.62
N GLU A 8 6.48 -9.52 -19.02
CA GLU A 8 5.70 -8.85 -17.97
C GLU A 8 6.54 -8.62 -16.71
N VAL A 9 7.37 -9.58 -16.32
CA VAL A 9 8.30 -9.45 -15.18
C VAL A 9 9.31 -8.33 -15.43
N GLN A 10 9.88 -8.25 -16.64
CA GLN A 10 10.81 -7.18 -17.01
C GLN A 10 10.16 -5.80 -16.94
N ILE A 11 8.95 -5.64 -17.49
CA ILE A 11 8.19 -4.38 -17.41
C ILE A 11 7.92 -4.00 -15.95
N LEU A 12 7.47 -4.96 -15.14
CA LEU A 12 7.17 -4.75 -13.74
C LEU A 12 8.40 -4.24 -12.99
N HIS A 13 9.57 -4.88 -13.15
CA HIS A 13 10.80 -4.41 -12.52
C HIS A 13 11.25 -3.04 -13.04
N ALA A 14 11.13 -2.79 -14.35
CA ALA A 14 11.49 -1.52 -14.96
C ALA A 14 10.65 -0.35 -14.43
N VAL A 15 9.34 -0.57 -14.21
CA VAL A 15 8.46 0.43 -13.59
C VAL A 15 8.76 0.56 -12.10
N TRP A 16 8.84 -0.56 -11.39
CA TRP A 16 9.01 -0.57 -9.93
C TRP A 16 10.31 0.09 -9.48
N SER A 17 11.39 -0.04 -10.24
CA SER A 17 12.68 0.60 -9.96
C SER A 17 12.63 2.14 -9.92
N LYS A 18 11.59 2.74 -10.51
CA LYS A 18 11.39 4.20 -10.57
C LYS A 18 10.48 4.73 -9.47
N ILE A 19 9.81 3.85 -8.72
CA ILE A 19 8.84 4.22 -7.70
C ILE A 19 9.55 4.35 -6.35
N SER A 20 9.43 5.52 -5.74
CA SER A 20 9.96 5.82 -4.41
C SER A 20 8.93 5.57 -3.30
N GLY A 21 9.38 5.54 -2.05
CA GLY A 21 8.47 5.47 -0.90
C GLY A 21 7.61 6.73 -0.75
N ASP A 22 8.11 7.88 -1.21
CA ASP A 22 7.38 9.14 -1.16
C ASP A 22 6.23 9.14 -2.18
N ASP A 23 6.42 8.53 -3.37
CA ASP A 23 5.34 8.32 -4.35
C ASP A 23 4.18 7.51 -3.75
N ILE A 24 4.51 6.46 -2.98
CA ILE A 24 3.51 5.64 -2.28
C ILE A 24 2.87 6.43 -1.12
N GLY A 25 3.61 7.33 -0.46
CA GLY A 25 3.05 8.27 0.52
C GLY A 25 1.97 9.16 -0.08
N HIS A 26 2.20 9.67 -1.29
CA HIS A 26 1.21 10.47 -2.02
C HIS A 26 0.01 9.63 -2.46
N ALA A 27 0.21 8.37 -2.83
CA ALA A 27 -0.89 7.44 -3.10
C ALA A 27 -1.76 7.19 -1.86
N LEU A 28 -1.14 7.03 -0.67
CA LEU A 28 -1.88 6.89 0.58
C LEU A 28 -2.64 8.16 0.96
N ALA A 29 -2.05 9.35 0.76
CA ALA A 29 -2.77 10.61 0.96
C ALA A 29 -4.00 10.70 0.06
N ARG A 30 -3.88 10.33 -1.23
CA ARG A 30 -5.01 10.29 -2.17
C ARG A 30 -6.10 9.31 -1.74
N LEU A 31 -5.74 8.12 -1.25
CA LEU A 31 -6.69 7.15 -0.69
C LEU A 31 -7.53 7.78 0.43
N LEU A 32 -6.87 8.45 1.39
CA LEU A 32 -7.52 9.06 2.54
C LEU A 32 -8.40 10.26 2.17
N ILE A 33 -8.10 10.95 1.07
CA ILE A 33 -8.86 12.11 0.57
C ILE A 33 -10.08 11.65 -0.24
N VAL A 34 -9.87 10.77 -1.22
CA VAL A 34 -10.92 10.35 -2.18
C VAL A 34 -11.89 9.37 -1.52
N PHE A 35 -11.40 8.55 -0.60
CA PHE A 35 -12.18 7.52 0.08
C PHE A 35 -12.14 7.76 1.60
N PRO A 36 -12.81 8.79 2.11
CA PRO A 36 -12.64 9.26 3.49
C PRO A 36 -13.02 8.22 4.55
N TRP A 37 -13.83 7.21 4.22
CA TRP A 37 -14.11 6.10 5.13
C TRP A 37 -12.86 5.29 5.50
N THR A 38 -11.81 5.30 4.67
CA THR A 38 -10.55 4.62 4.95
C THR A 38 -9.78 5.25 6.11
N GLN A 39 -10.04 6.53 6.42
CA GLN A 39 -9.40 7.23 7.55
C GLN A 39 -9.66 6.55 8.89
N ARG A 40 -10.75 5.78 9.03
CA ARG A 40 -11.08 5.03 10.26
C ARG A 40 -9.96 4.08 10.70
N TYR A 41 -9.19 3.54 9.77
CA TYR A 41 -8.08 2.62 10.07
C TYR A 41 -6.80 3.35 10.50
N PHE A 42 -6.76 4.69 10.37
CA PHE A 42 -5.56 5.52 10.57
C PHE A 42 -5.76 6.57 11.67
N ALA A 43 -6.65 6.35 12.63
CA ALA A 43 -6.92 7.29 13.72
C ALA A 43 -5.65 7.72 14.51
N ALA A 44 -4.66 6.82 14.61
CA ALA A 44 -3.39 7.11 15.27
C ALA A 44 -2.47 8.11 14.51
N PHE A 45 -2.85 8.51 13.28
CA PHE A 45 -2.07 9.41 12.44
C PHE A 45 -2.33 10.89 12.78
N GLY A 46 -3.27 11.18 13.67
CA GLY A 46 -3.55 12.54 14.14
C GLY A 46 -4.50 13.27 13.18
N ASN A 47 -4.17 14.52 12.84
CA ASN A 47 -5.07 15.35 12.04
C ASN A 47 -5.16 14.84 10.58
N LEU A 48 -6.35 14.39 10.20
CA LEU A 48 -6.73 13.98 8.83
C LEU A 48 -7.99 14.74 8.34
N ALA A 49 -8.30 15.90 8.94
CA ALA A 49 -9.60 16.56 8.78
C ALA A 49 -9.86 17.14 7.38
N ASN A 50 -8.82 17.40 6.59
CA ASN A 50 -8.94 17.93 5.23
C ASN A 50 -7.72 17.55 4.38
N ALA A 51 -7.78 17.82 3.07
CA ALA A 51 -6.73 17.45 2.12
C ALA A 51 -5.36 17.99 2.50
N ALA A 52 -5.25 19.29 2.84
CA ALA A 52 -3.97 19.89 3.23
C ALA A 52 -3.39 19.25 4.50
N ALA A 53 -4.24 18.92 5.47
CA ALA A 53 -3.81 18.22 6.68
C ALA A 53 -3.31 16.80 6.38
N ILE A 54 -3.99 16.07 5.48
CA ILE A 54 -3.59 14.72 5.06
C ILE A 54 -2.29 14.74 4.26
N GLU A 55 -2.19 15.62 3.26
CA GLU A 55 -1.01 15.77 2.40
C GLU A 55 0.22 16.24 3.20
N GLY A 56 0.03 17.08 4.21
CA GLY A 56 1.09 17.52 5.12
C GLY A 56 1.42 16.53 6.25
N ASN A 57 0.70 15.41 6.37
CA ASN A 57 0.83 14.54 7.54
C ASN A 57 2.09 13.64 7.45
N PRO A 58 3.08 13.79 8.35
CA PRO A 58 4.32 13.03 8.27
C PRO A 58 4.10 11.52 8.51
N LYS A 59 3.07 11.13 9.27
CA LYS A 59 2.76 9.71 9.51
C LYS A 59 2.14 9.04 8.28
N VAL A 60 1.36 9.79 7.48
CA VAL A 60 0.85 9.30 6.19
C VAL A 60 2.01 8.99 5.25
N HIS A 61 2.94 9.94 5.06
CA HIS A 61 4.11 9.72 4.20
C HIS A 61 5.04 8.63 4.72
N ALA A 62 5.28 8.57 6.02
CA ALA A 62 6.05 7.50 6.63
C ALA A 62 5.40 6.12 6.41
N HIS A 63 4.07 6.02 6.52
CA HIS A 63 3.38 4.78 6.26
C HIS A 63 3.38 4.38 4.78
N GLY A 64 3.45 5.34 3.86
CA GLY A 64 3.70 5.07 2.44
C GLY A 64 4.97 4.23 2.21
N LYS A 65 6.04 4.49 2.98
CA LYS A 65 7.27 3.68 2.94
C LYS A 65 7.05 2.25 3.45
N VAL A 66 6.19 2.07 4.45
CA VAL A 66 5.80 0.75 4.97
C VAL A 66 5.01 -0.03 3.92
N VAL A 67 4.04 0.62 3.26
CA VAL A 67 3.27 0.02 2.16
C VAL A 67 4.19 -0.38 1.00
N LYS A 68 5.13 0.51 0.62
CA LYS A 68 6.14 0.18 -0.39
C LYS A 68 6.96 -1.05 0.00
N GLY A 69 7.40 -1.16 1.25
CA GLY A 69 8.14 -2.33 1.73
C GLY A 69 7.34 -3.63 1.61
N GLY A 70 6.02 -3.57 1.85
CA GLY A 70 5.11 -4.68 1.57
C GLY A 70 5.11 -5.06 0.08
N LEU A 71 4.93 -4.09 -0.80
CA LEU A 71 4.95 -4.31 -2.25
C LEU A 71 6.32 -4.80 -2.76
N ASP A 72 7.43 -4.28 -2.21
CA ASP A 72 8.79 -4.75 -2.49
C ASP A 72 8.93 -6.25 -2.22
N ASN A 73 8.27 -6.76 -1.17
CA ASN A 73 8.26 -8.18 -0.86
C ASN A 73 7.53 -9.00 -1.93
N ALA A 74 6.40 -8.52 -2.45
CA ALA A 74 5.71 -9.18 -3.57
C ALA A 74 6.53 -9.15 -4.86
N VAL A 75 7.19 -8.03 -5.17
CA VAL A 75 8.05 -7.90 -6.36
C VAL A 75 9.25 -8.85 -6.33
N LYS A 76 9.75 -9.20 -5.14
CA LYS A 76 10.81 -10.20 -4.96
C LYS A 76 10.32 -11.66 -5.04
N HIS A 77 9.00 -11.87 -4.95
CA HIS A 77 8.36 -13.17 -4.86
C HIS A 77 7.15 -13.26 -5.81
N LEU A 78 7.33 -12.84 -7.07
CA LEU A 78 6.25 -12.78 -8.07
C LEU A 78 5.63 -14.15 -8.37
N ASP A 79 6.40 -15.22 -8.23
CA ASP A 79 5.97 -16.61 -8.34
C ASP A 79 5.17 -17.09 -7.12
N ASN A 80 5.28 -16.42 -5.96
CA ASN A 80 4.63 -16.81 -4.72
C ASN A 80 4.09 -15.61 -3.90
N ILE A 81 3.37 -14.71 -4.55
CA ILE A 81 2.78 -13.51 -3.90
C ILE A 81 1.87 -13.91 -2.73
N LYS A 82 1.09 -15.00 -2.87
CA LYS A 82 0.21 -15.51 -1.81
C LYS A 82 1.00 -15.88 -0.55
N GLY A 83 2.14 -16.54 -0.70
CA GLY A 83 3.04 -16.85 0.41
C GLY A 83 3.66 -15.59 1.01
N ALA A 84 4.16 -14.70 0.17
CA ALA A 84 4.77 -13.43 0.58
C ALA A 84 3.82 -12.53 1.38
N PHE A 85 2.53 -12.55 1.06
CA PHE A 85 1.50 -11.75 1.74
C PHE A 85 0.74 -12.51 2.84
N ALA A 86 1.07 -13.75 3.16
CA ALA A 86 0.28 -14.54 4.12
C ALA A 86 0.14 -13.87 5.50
N GLN A 87 1.22 -13.32 6.05
CA GLN A 87 1.17 -12.60 7.33
C GLN A 87 0.46 -11.24 7.20
N LEU A 88 0.67 -10.54 6.09
CA LEU A 88 0.04 -9.24 5.82
C LEU A 88 -1.48 -9.39 5.67
N SER A 89 -1.92 -10.49 5.03
CA SER A 89 -3.31 -10.87 4.90
C SER A 89 -3.96 -11.06 6.27
N LYS A 90 -3.36 -11.88 7.15
CA LYS A 90 -3.86 -12.07 8.53
C LYS A 90 -3.94 -10.75 9.30
N LEU A 91 -2.92 -9.90 9.18
CA LEU A 91 -2.93 -8.58 9.82
C LEU A 91 -4.14 -7.75 9.36
N HIS A 92 -4.35 -7.63 8.05
CA HIS A 92 -5.41 -6.79 7.51
C HIS A 92 -6.81 -7.39 7.74
N SER A 93 -6.98 -8.71 7.64
CA SER A 93 -8.29 -9.36 7.78
C SER A 93 -8.67 -9.67 9.23
N GLU A 94 -7.77 -10.31 9.98
CA GLU A 94 -8.09 -10.87 11.31
C GLU A 94 -7.84 -9.89 12.45
N LYS A 95 -6.92 -8.94 12.28
CA LYS A 95 -6.57 -7.97 13.34
C LYS A 95 -7.11 -6.57 13.07
N LEU A 96 -6.96 -6.08 11.85
CA LEU A 96 -7.40 -4.74 11.48
C LEU A 96 -8.83 -4.73 10.93
N HIS A 97 -9.37 -5.89 10.54
CA HIS A 97 -10.70 -6.06 9.95
C HIS A 97 -10.97 -5.08 8.81
N VAL A 98 -9.97 -4.89 7.95
CA VAL A 98 -10.10 -4.05 6.76
C VAL A 98 -11.01 -4.76 5.76
N ASP A 99 -12.13 -4.12 5.44
CA ASP A 99 -13.04 -4.60 4.41
C ASP A 99 -12.31 -4.76 3.07
N THR A 100 -12.53 -5.89 2.40
CA THR A 100 -11.82 -6.25 1.17
C THR A 100 -12.04 -5.28 0.01
N SER A 101 -13.15 -4.51 0.03
CA SER A 101 -13.40 -3.40 -0.91
C SER A 101 -12.45 -2.21 -0.73
N ASN A 102 -11.46 -2.29 0.16
CA ASN A 102 -10.38 -1.30 0.21
C ASN A 102 -9.11 -1.77 -0.52
N PHE A 103 -9.10 -2.98 -1.10
CA PHE A 103 -7.95 -3.56 -1.82
C PHE A 103 -8.17 -3.85 -3.31
N TRP A 104 -9.42 -3.71 -3.81
CA TRP A 104 -9.79 -3.87 -5.22
C TRP A 104 -9.46 -2.64 -6.08
#